data_AF-A0A970XDR4-F1
#
_entry.id   AF-A0A970XDR4-F1
#
_cell.length_a   1.000
_cell.length_b   1.000
_cell.length_c   1.000
_cell.angle_alpha   90.00
_cell.angle_beta   90.00
_cell.angle_gamma   90.00
#
_symmetry.space_group_name_H-M   'P 1'
#
loop_
_entity.id
_entity.type
_entity.pdbx_description
1 polymer ?
#
loop_
_entity_poly.entity_id
_entity_poly.type
_entity_poly.pdbx_seq_one_letter_code
_entity_poly.pdbx_strand_id
1 'polypeptide(L)'
;MTSLIPPFDAYKGSDPYIFVSYAHKNSDIVFAHVRTLHDAGFRIWYDEGIDPGTDWSGEIASALNNAATFLVFMSPEAADSHNVRKEIVFAVGKRKHMVCVYIAETELPLGLEMQLGDLQAIPETAIFDKRKFYERLMSALPAAARSGGGVAAAPAETGSAAPAAPVAAPVPERNGDFEISGDTLIRYYGSARVLTIPGGIINIGPQAFADCRSLETVIIPDGVKSIDVTAFVNCVNLILIFIPKTVTYISYGAFTNCNKLTVKCWRDTPSHAQVKKAWRGPVAFLDDAPRGPGR
;
A
#
# COMPACT_ATOMS: atom_id res chain seq x y z
N MET A 1 21.91 -6.43 -24.92
CA MET A 1 20.77 -7.31 -24.61
C MET A 1 19.65 -6.92 -25.57
N THR A 2 19.14 -7.90 -26.31
CA THR A 2 18.25 -7.76 -27.46
C THR A 2 16.95 -7.08 -27.06
N SER A 3 16.65 -5.91 -27.63
CA SER A 3 15.36 -5.24 -27.42
C SER A 3 14.25 -6.12 -27.98
N LEU A 4 13.30 -6.53 -27.13
CA LEU A 4 12.16 -7.34 -27.53
C LEU A 4 11.20 -6.51 -28.38
N ILE A 5 10.62 -7.16 -29.41
CA ILE A 5 9.66 -6.50 -30.30
C ILE A 5 8.33 -6.30 -29.55
N PRO A 6 7.73 -5.10 -29.63
CA PRO A 6 6.41 -4.80 -29.08
C PRO A 6 5.34 -5.80 -29.51
N PRO A 7 4.39 -6.20 -28.64
CA PRO A 7 3.34 -7.14 -29.01
C PRO A 7 2.29 -6.53 -29.97
N PHE A 8 2.05 -5.22 -29.94
CA PHE A 8 1.12 -4.46 -30.80
C PHE A 8 1.33 -2.95 -30.64
N ASP A 9 0.82 -2.12 -31.56
CA ASP A 9 0.94 -0.67 -31.44
C ASP A 9 0.17 -0.10 -30.23
N ALA A 10 0.83 0.71 -29.40
CA ALA A 10 0.19 1.39 -28.27
C ALA A 10 -1.03 2.23 -28.73
N TYR A 11 -2.10 2.20 -27.94
CA TYR A 11 -3.35 2.90 -28.25
C TYR A 11 -3.15 4.42 -28.27
N LYS A 12 -3.63 5.12 -29.32
CA LYS A 12 -3.47 6.58 -29.50
C LYS A 12 -4.80 7.36 -29.55
N GLY A 13 -5.92 6.71 -29.27
CA GLY A 13 -7.25 7.34 -29.34
C GLY A 13 -7.65 8.08 -28.06
N SER A 14 -8.88 8.61 -28.04
CA SER A 14 -9.42 9.42 -26.93
C SER A 14 -10.30 8.66 -25.94
N ASP A 15 -10.78 7.47 -26.30
CA ASP A 15 -11.59 6.65 -25.39
C ASP A 15 -10.81 6.21 -24.14
N PRO A 16 -11.46 5.87 -23.02
CA PRO A 16 -10.77 5.40 -21.82
C PRO A 16 -9.81 4.25 -22.11
N TYR A 17 -8.56 4.36 -21.63
CA TYR A 17 -7.51 3.35 -21.79
C TYR A 17 -6.71 3.18 -20.49
N ILE A 18 -5.92 2.11 -20.45
CA ILE A 18 -4.99 1.78 -19.37
C ILE A 18 -3.60 2.30 -19.75
N PHE A 19 -2.97 3.06 -18.87
CA PHE A 19 -1.55 3.39 -18.97
C PHE A 19 -0.74 2.31 -18.24
N VAL A 20 0.21 1.67 -18.92
CA VAL A 20 1.06 0.63 -18.35
C VAL A 20 2.46 1.16 -18.09
N SER A 21 2.90 1.01 -16.84
CA SER A 21 4.24 1.38 -16.35
C SER A 21 5.02 0.13 -15.94
N TYR A 22 6.28 0.03 -16.36
CA TYR A 22 7.17 -1.09 -16.06
C TYR A 22 8.64 -0.71 -16.32
N ALA A 23 9.59 -1.48 -15.79
CA ALA A 23 10.99 -1.36 -16.21
C ALA A 23 11.24 -2.12 -17.52
N HIS A 24 11.86 -1.48 -18.52
CA HIS A 24 12.17 -2.12 -19.81
C HIS A 24 13.00 -3.41 -19.71
N LYS A 25 13.75 -3.59 -18.61
CA LYS A 25 14.47 -4.84 -18.30
C LYS A 25 13.55 -6.05 -18.10
N ASN A 26 12.27 -5.82 -17.78
CA ASN A 26 11.25 -6.87 -17.59
C ASN A 26 10.24 -6.92 -18.77
N SER A 27 10.60 -6.39 -19.95
CA SER A 27 9.71 -6.33 -21.13
C SER A 27 9.23 -7.70 -21.61
N ASP A 28 10.05 -8.74 -21.48
CA ASP A 28 9.70 -10.13 -21.79
C ASP A 28 8.50 -10.63 -20.98
N ILE A 29 8.50 -10.37 -19.68
CA ILE A 29 7.43 -10.77 -18.76
C ILE A 29 6.20 -9.88 -19.01
N VAL A 30 6.38 -8.57 -19.07
CA VAL A 30 5.29 -7.60 -19.17
C VAL A 30 4.53 -7.72 -20.49
N PHE A 31 5.21 -7.95 -21.61
CA PHE A 31 4.56 -8.08 -22.91
C PHE A 31 3.59 -9.27 -22.99
N ALA A 32 3.84 -10.34 -22.23
CA ALA A 32 2.89 -11.45 -22.14
C ALA A 32 1.58 -11.02 -21.45
N HIS A 33 1.66 -10.22 -20.38
CA HIS A 33 0.48 -9.68 -19.71
C HIS A 33 -0.25 -8.64 -20.56
N VAL A 34 0.49 -7.72 -21.17
CA VAL A 34 -0.04 -6.68 -22.04
C VAL A 34 -0.79 -7.29 -23.24
N ARG A 35 -0.23 -8.35 -23.86
CA ARG A 35 -0.93 -9.12 -24.90
C ARG A 35 -2.23 -9.75 -24.39
N THR A 36 -2.19 -10.40 -23.22
CA THR A 36 -3.37 -11.04 -22.64
C THR A 36 -4.49 -10.02 -22.35
N LEU A 37 -4.14 -8.83 -21.87
CA LEU A 37 -5.10 -7.75 -21.62
C LEU A 37 -5.66 -7.17 -22.92
N HIS A 38 -4.81 -6.99 -23.93
CA HIS A 38 -5.23 -6.53 -25.25
C HIS A 38 -6.20 -7.52 -25.92
N ASP A 39 -5.88 -8.83 -25.89
CA ASP A 39 -6.74 -9.89 -26.42
C ASP A 39 -8.08 -9.98 -25.66
N ALA A 40 -8.09 -9.54 -24.39
CA ALA A 40 -9.30 -9.41 -23.58
C ALA A 40 -10.09 -8.11 -23.85
N GLY A 41 -9.68 -7.31 -24.84
CA GLY A 41 -10.36 -6.12 -25.35
C GLY A 41 -10.00 -4.81 -24.66
N PHE A 42 -8.96 -4.78 -23.82
CA PHE A 42 -8.54 -3.53 -23.18
C PHE A 42 -7.74 -2.64 -24.14
N ARG A 43 -8.04 -1.34 -24.14
CA ARG A 43 -7.20 -0.32 -24.78
C ARG A 43 -6.01 -0.02 -23.89
N ILE A 44 -4.80 -0.20 -24.42
CA ILE A 44 -3.55 -0.13 -23.64
C ILE A 44 -2.59 0.86 -24.28
N TRP A 45 -2.15 1.82 -23.48
CA TRP A 45 -1.04 2.71 -23.78
C TRP A 45 0.17 2.27 -22.95
N TYR A 46 1.34 2.24 -23.56
CA TYR A 46 2.61 1.95 -22.90
C TYR A 46 3.74 2.63 -23.67
N ASP A 47 4.80 2.99 -22.96
CA ASP A 47 5.93 3.70 -23.57
C ASP A 47 6.88 2.73 -24.26
N GLU A 48 7.22 3.04 -25.50
CA GLU A 48 8.15 2.29 -26.32
C GLU A 48 9.11 3.23 -27.05
N GLY A 49 10.39 3.14 -26.70
CA GLY A 49 11.46 3.76 -27.48
C GLY A 49 11.98 5.11 -26.97
N ILE A 50 11.70 5.47 -25.73
CA ILE A 50 12.35 6.63 -25.10
C ILE A 50 13.69 6.18 -24.49
N ASP A 51 14.78 6.69 -25.06
CA ASP A 51 16.16 6.36 -24.65
C ASP A 51 16.34 6.68 -23.14
N PRO A 52 16.90 5.74 -22.33
CA PRO A 52 17.11 5.95 -20.90
C PRO A 52 18.07 7.11 -20.69
N GLY A 53 17.52 8.30 -20.44
CA GLY A 53 18.28 9.55 -20.33
C GLY A 53 17.56 10.77 -20.89
N THR A 54 16.45 10.60 -21.60
CA THR A 54 15.61 11.73 -22.02
C THR A 54 14.63 12.14 -20.91
N ASP A 55 14.44 13.44 -20.78
CA ASP A 55 13.53 14.02 -19.81
C ASP A 55 12.10 13.49 -20.01
N TRP A 56 11.38 13.38 -18.89
CA TRP A 56 9.94 13.10 -18.86
C TRP A 56 9.22 14.00 -19.87
N SER A 57 8.72 13.42 -20.97
CA SER A 57 8.13 14.20 -22.05
C SER A 57 6.71 14.66 -21.71
N GLY A 58 6.27 15.78 -22.29
CA GLY A 58 4.88 16.25 -22.13
C GLY A 58 3.86 15.25 -22.67
N GLU A 59 4.26 14.41 -23.63
CA GLU A 59 3.43 13.35 -24.21
C GLU A 59 3.14 12.24 -23.19
N ILE A 60 4.16 11.76 -22.45
CA ILE A 60 3.98 10.76 -21.38
C ILE A 60 3.08 11.34 -20.28
N ALA A 61 3.34 12.59 -19.88
CA ALA A 61 2.54 13.27 -18.85
C ALA A 61 1.05 13.36 -19.26
N SER A 62 0.81 13.73 -20.52
CA SER A 62 -0.53 13.83 -21.10
C SER A 62 -1.20 12.47 -21.19
N ALA A 63 -0.48 11.45 -21.67
CA ALA A 63 -0.97 10.08 -21.76
C ALA A 63 -1.35 9.52 -20.38
N LEU A 64 -0.52 9.73 -19.36
CA LEU A 64 -0.84 9.31 -17.99
C LEU A 64 -2.01 10.11 -17.40
N ASN A 65 -2.04 11.43 -17.65
CA ASN A 65 -3.12 12.29 -17.17
C ASN A 65 -4.47 11.97 -17.80
N ASN A 66 -4.51 11.47 -19.03
CA ASN A 66 -5.75 11.15 -19.73
C ASN A 66 -6.17 9.68 -19.56
N ALA A 67 -5.29 8.81 -19.05
CA ALA A 67 -5.60 7.43 -18.78
C ALA A 67 -6.69 7.27 -17.71
N ALA A 68 -7.54 6.25 -17.89
CA ALA A 68 -8.60 5.90 -16.96
C ALA A 68 -8.05 5.14 -15.73
N THR A 69 -6.96 4.39 -15.91
CA THR A 69 -6.27 3.68 -14.84
C THR A 69 -4.79 3.59 -15.15
N PHE A 70 -3.99 3.69 -14.09
CA PHE A 70 -2.56 3.46 -14.12
C PHE A 70 -2.26 2.04 -13.63
N LEU A 71 -1.77 1.18 -14.50
CA LEU A 71 -1.35 -0.18 -14.19
C LEU A 71 0.18 -0.20 -14.11
N VAL A 72 0.73 -0.53 -12.95
CA VAL A 72 2.18 -0.65 -12.77
C VAL A 72 2.57 -2.10 -12.50
N PHE A 73 3.52 -2.62 -13.26
CA PHE A 73 4.18 -3.90 -13.00
C PHE A 73 5.44 -3.66 -12.18
N MET A 74 5.41 -4.12 -10.95
CA MET A 74 6.44 -3.91 -9.94
C MET A 74 7.40 -5.09 -9.86
N SER A 75 8.69 -4.78 -9.95
CA SER A 75 9.87 -5.63 -9.83
C SER A 75 10.97 -4.83 -9.13
N PRO A 76 12.08 -5.45 -8.68
CA PRO A 76 13.24 -4.70 -8.19
C PRO A 76 13.71 -3.64 -9.20
N GLU A 77 13.74 -3.96 -10.50
CA GLU A 77 14.15 -3.01 -11.54
C GLU A 77 13.16 -1.85 -11.70
N ALA A 78 11.86 -2.10 -11.52
CA ALA A 78 10.82 -1.07 -11.58
C ALA A 78 10.87 -0.15 -10.36
N ALA A 79 11.08 -0.71 -9.16
CA ALA A 79 11.26 0.06 -7.93
C ALA A 79 12.49 0.97 -8.00
N ASP A 80 13.55 0.50 -8.67
CA ASP A 80 14.80 1.23 -8.89
C ASP A 80 14.78 2.21 -10.07
N SER A 81 13.77 2.12 -10.95
CA SER A 81 13.68 2.95 -12.15
C SER A 81 13.23 4.38 -11.83
N HIS A 82 14.01 5.36 -12.32
CA HIS A 82 13.67 6.78 -12.20
C HIS A 82 12.37 7.14 -12.93
N ASN A 83 12.13 6.53 -14.09
CA ASN A 83 10.94 6.80 -14.91
C ASN A 83 9.68 6.25 -14.22
N VAL A 84 9.71 4.99 -13.77
CA VAL A 84 8.60 4.35 -13.05
C VAL A 84 8.27 5.11 -11.77
N ARG A 85 9.28 5.55 -11.00
CA ARG A 85 9.05 6.38 -9.81
C ARG A 85 8.36 7.69 -10.13
N LYS A 86 8.83 8.42 -11.15
CA LYS A 86 8.15 9.66 -11.57
C LYS A 86 6.70 9.37 -11.99
N GLU A 87 6.44 8.25 -12.68
CA GLU A 87 5.11 7.83 -13.17
C GLU A 87 4.16 7.60 -12.01
N ILE A 88 4.64 6.92 -10.99
CA ILE A 88 3.94 6.73 -9.72
C ILE A 88 3.69 8.07 -9.02
N VAL A 89 4.70 8.92 -8.86
CA VAL A 89 4.53 10.26 -8.22
C VAL A 89 3.44 11.06 -8.93
N PHE A 90 3.46 11.07 -10.26
CA PHE A 90 2.50 11.82 -11.07
C PHE A 90 1.10 11.21 -10.96
N ALA A 91 0.96 9.89 -11.07
CA ALA A 91 -0.31 9.20 -10.94
C ALA A 91 -0.95 9.44 -9.56
N VAL A 92 -0.14 9.35 -8.49
CA VAL A 92 -0.55 9.64 -7.10
C VAL A 92 -0.97 11.11 -6.96
N GLY A 93 -0.17 12.04 -7.48
CA GLY A 93 -0.47 13.47 -7.46
C GLY A 93 -1.77 13.83 -8.21
N LYS A 94 -2.12 13.04 -9.24
CA LYS A 94 -3.38 13.16 -9.99
C LYS A 94 -4.52 12.31 -9.41
N ARG A 95 -4.31 11.63 -8.28
CA ARG A 95 -5.26 10.71 -7.65
C ARG A 95 -5.84 9.70 -8.64
N LYS A 96 -4.97 9.16 -9.51
CA LYS A 96 -5.38 8.16 -10.48
C LYS A 96 -5.85 6.90 -9.77
N HIS A 97 -6.82 6.23 -10.38
CA HIS A 97 -7.08 4.84 -10.04
C HIS A 97 -5.83 4.04 -10.46
N MET A 98 -5.22 3.35 -9.51
CA MET A 98 -3.96 2.63 -9.73
C MET A 98 -4.12 1.16 -9.37
N VAL A 99 -3.55 0.30 -10.21
CA VAL A 99 -3.45 -1.15 -9.98
C VAL A 99 -1.98 -1.50 -10.00
N CYS A 100 -1.50 -2.16 -8.95
CA CYS A 100 -0.12 -2.62 -8.86
C CYS A 100 -0.07 -4.14 -9.01
N VAL A 101 0.84 -4.64 -9.83
CA VAL A 101 1.08 -6.07 -10.02
C VAL A 101 2.52 -6.36 -9.68
N TYR A 102 2.79 -7.14 -8.63
CA TYR A 102 4.15 -7.58 -8.33
C TYR A 102 4.47 -8.81 -9.18
N ILE A 103 5.38 -8.64 -10.14
CA ILE A 103 5.87 -9.72 -11.03
C ILE A 103 7.12 -10.42 -10.46
N ALA A 104 7.71 -9.85 -9.41
CA ALA A 104 8.81 -10.43 -8.63
C ALA A 104 8.71 -9.96 -7.17
N GLU A 105 9.31 -10.71 -6.23
CA GLU A 105 9.51 -10.22 -4.86
C GLU A 105 10.32 -8.92 -4.92
N THR A 106 9.72 -7.84 -4.41
CA THR A 106 10.25 -6.49 -4.56
C THR A 106 10.18 -5.75 -3.24
N GLU A 107 11.33 -5.30 -2.75
CA GLU A 107 11.40 -4.33 -1.68
C GLU A 107 11.25 -2.93 -2.26
N LEU A 108 10.24 -2.18 -1.82
CA LEU A 108 10.05 -0.81 -2.25
C LEU A 108 10.94 0.13 -1.41
N PRO A 109 11.66 1.08 -2.04
CA PRO A 109 12.25 2.19 -1.31
C PRO A 109 11.18 2.96 -0.54
N LEU A 110 11.50 3.43 0.68
CA LEU A 110 10.55 4.11 1.57
C LEU A 110 9.75 5.23 0.90
N GLY A 111 10.39 6.03 0.02
CA GLY A 111 9.70 7.10 -0.70
C GLY A 111 8.64 6.60 -1.69
N LEU A 112 8.87 5.42 -2.27
CA LEU A 112 7.93 4.77 -3.19
C LEU A 112 6.82 4.03 -2.43
N GLU A 113 7.16 3.43 -1.30
CA GLU A 113 6.21 2.83 -0.35
C GLU A 113 5.22 3.89 0.17
N MET A 114 5.71 5.07 0.55
CA MET A 114 4.87 6.21 0.94
C MET A 114 3.91 6.68 -0.17
N GLN A 115 4.31 6.54 -1.43
CA GLN A 115 3.52 6.97 -2.58
C GLN A 115 2.49 5.93 -2.99
N LEU A 116 2.86 4.65 -2.92
CA LEU A 116 1.99 3.55 -3.29
C LEU A 116 1.03 3.14 -2.17
N GLY A 117 1.32 3.47 -0.91
CA GLY A 117 0.38 3.30 0.21
C GLY A 117 -0.34 1.94 0.21
N ASP A 118 -1.67 1.97 0.42
CA ASP A 118 -2.57 0.81 0.43
C ASP A 118 -3.08 0.41 -0.98
N LEU A 119 -2.29 0.65 -2.04
CA LEU A 119 -2.70 0.28 -3.40
C LEU A 119 -3.13 -1.18 -3.47
N GLN A 120 -4.19 -1.46 -4.23
CA GLN A 120 -4.57 -2.82 -4.55
C GLN A 120 -3.46 -3.49 -5.35
N ALA A 121 -2.68 -4.30 -4.64
CA ALA A 121 -1.57 -5.06 -5.19
C ALA A 121 -2.00 -6.50 -5.52
N ILE A 122 -1.56 -6.98 -6.68
CA ILE A 122 -1.77 -8.34 -7.14
C ILE A 122 -0.40 -9.00 -7.20
N PRO A 123 -0.02 -9.83 -6.21
CA PRO A 123 1.24 -10.55 -6.25
C PRO A 123 1.12 -11.74 -7.20
N GLU A 124 1.64 -11.62 -8.43
CA GLU A 124 1.61 -12.70 -9.42
C GLU A 124 2.31 -13.94 -8.87
N THR A 125 3.47 -13.75 -8.25
CA THR A 125 4.29 -14.83 -7.67
C THR A 125 3.58 -15.63 -6.57
N ALA A 126 2.55 -15.04 -5.93
CA ALA A 126 1.75 -15.70 -4.91
C ALA A 126 0.46 -16.34 -5.45
N ILE A 127 0.16 -16.19 -6.75
CA ILE A 127 -1.03 -16.75 -7.40
C ILE A 127 -0.58 -17.84 -8.40
N PHE A 128 -0.50 -19.08 -7.90
CA PHE A 128 -0.07 -20.24 -8.69
C PHE A 128 -1.02 -20.60 -9.85
N ASP A 129 -2.29 -20.18 -9.78
CA ASP A 129 -3.28 -20.38 -10.84
C ASP A 129 -3.37 -19.12 -11.71
N LYS A 130 -2.74 -19.17 -12.90
CA LYS A 130 -2.73 -18.04 -13.85
C LYS A 130 -4.14 -17.56 -14.22
N ARG A 131 -5.16 -18.43 -14.24
CA ARG A 131 -6.54 -18.00 -14.54
C ARG A 131 -7.08 -17.10 -13.43
N LYS A 132 -6.89 -17.48 -12.16
CA LYS A 132 -7.31 -16.67 -11.01
C LYS A 132 -6.55 -15.34 -10.94
N PHE A 133 -5.29 -15.34 -11.34
CA PHE A 133 -4.50 -14.12 -11.46
C PHE A 133 -5.16 -13.16 -12.46
N TYR A 134 -5.45 -13.62 -13.69
CA TYR A 134 -6.07 -12.77 -14.70
C TYR A 134 -7.52 -12.37 -14.37
N GLU A 135 -8.29 -13.23 -13.70
CA GLU A 135 -9.62 -12.86 -13.17
C GLU A 135 -9.51 -11.69 -12.19
N ARG A 136 -8.57 -11.77 -11.24
CA ARG A 136 -8.33 -10.69 -10.27
C ARG A 136 -7.82 -9.42 -10.95
N LEU A 137 -6.86 -9.55 -11.86
CA LEU A 137 -6.30 -8.41 -12.60
C LEU A 137 -7.37 -7.72 -13.45
N MET A 138 -8.13 -8.46 -14.25
CA MET A 138 -9.17 -7.87 -15.10
C MET A 138 -10.33 -7.29 -14.28
N SER A 139 -10.63 -7.85 -13.10
CA SER A 139 -11.65 -7.30 -12.20
C SER A 139 -11.23 -5.97 -11.55
N ALA A 140 -9.93 -5.75 -11.39
CA ALA A 140 -9.37 -4.50 -10.88
C ALA A 140 -9.24 -3.41 -11.97
N LEU A 141 -9.43 -3.75 -13.25
CA LEU A 141 -9.29 -2.80 -14.36
C LEU A 141 -10.66 -2.21 -14.76
N PRO A 142 -10.71 -0.94 -15.19
CA PRO A 142 -11.96 -0.27 -15.49
C PRO A 142 -12.64 -0.89 -16.71
N ALA A 143 -13.90 -1.28 -16.57
CA ALA A 143 -14.70 -1.83 -17.68
C ALA A 143 -14.81 -0.84 -18.86
N ALA A 144 -14.83 0.46 -18.58
CA ALA A 144 -14.85 1.52 -19.60
C ALA A 144 -13.61 1.53 -20.50
N ALA A 145 -12.49 0.92 -20.06
CA ALA A 145 -11.30 0.77 -20.89
C ALA A 145 -11.38 -0.39 -21.88
N ARG A 146 -12.41 -1.24 -21.79
CA ARG A 146 -12.69 -2.28 -22.77
C ARG A 146 -13.43 -1.69 -23.96
N SER A 147 -13.07 -2.12 -25.16
CA SER A 147 -13.84 -1.85 -26.36
C SER A 147 -15.18 -2.63 -26.31
N GLY A 148 -16.21 -2.04 -25.68
CA GLY A 148 -17.61 -2.50 -25.82
C GLY A 148 -18.50 -2.54 -24.55
N GLY A 149 -18.85 -1.39 -23.94
CA GLY A 149 -19.91 -1.33 -22.92
C GLY A 149 -20.46 0.08 -22.69
N GLY A 150 -21.70 0.33 -23.13
CA GLY A 150 -22.36 1.65 -23.11
C GLY A 150 -23.16 1.99 -21.85
N VAL A 151 -22.99 3.26 -21.44
CA VAL A 151 -23.92 4.26 -20.86
C VAL A 151 -24.85 3.94 -19.66
N ALA A 152 -24.70 4.74 -18.60
CA ALA A 152 -25.80 5.56 -18.04
C ALA A 152 -25.24 6.71 -17.18
N ALA A 153 -25.58 7.94 -17.56
CA ALA A 153 -25.35 9.17 -16.80
C ALA A 153 -26.61 9.55 -16.00
N ALA A 154 -26.47 10.19 -14.83
CA ALA A 154 -27.48 11.06 -14.20
C ALA A 154 -26.83 11.91 -13.07
N PRO A 155 -27.47 12.98 -12.55
CA PRO A 155 -27.06 14.37 -12.82
C PRO A 155 -26.65 15.18 -11.57
N ALA A 156 -26.24 16.42 -11.81
CA ALA A 156 -25.88 17.44 -10.82
C ALA A 156 -27.10 18.04 -10.10
N GLU A 157 -26.96 18.40 -8.82
CA GLU A 157 -27.76 19.44 -8.15
C GLU A 157 -26.97 20.23 -7.08
N THR A 158 -27.45 21.44 -6.84
CA THR A 158 -26.80 22.65 -6.28
C THR A 158 -27.12 22.93 -4.81
N GLY A 159 -26.10 23.41 -4.06
CA GLY A 159 -26.07 24.40 -2.96
C GLY A 159 -27.14 24.53 -1.86
N SER A 160 -26.72 24.59 -0.58
CA SER A 160 -26.85 25.75 0.35
C SER A 160 -26.52 25.38 1.82
N ALA A 161 -25.95 26.32 2.59
CA ALA A 161 -25.43 26.18 3.97
C ALA A 161 -26.44 26.61 5.06
N ALA A 162 -26.59 25.88 6.19
CA ALA A 162 -26.09 26.15 7.58
C ALA A 162 -27.28 26.02 8.59
N PRO A 163 -27.13 25.94 9.94
CA PRO A 163 -25.96 25.71 10.82
C PRO A 163 -26.12 24.52 11.82
N ALA A 164 -25.10 24.32 12.67
CA ALA A 164 -24.84 23.16 13.55
C ALA A 164 -25.54 23.15 14.93
N ALA A 165 -25.76 21.95 15.49
CA ALA A 165 -26.04 21.65 16.90
C ALA A 165 -25.53 20.22 17.26
N PRO A 166 -25.39 19.88 18.55
CA PRO A 166 -24.14 19.50 19.21
C PRO A 166 -23.59 18.10 18.85
N VAL A 167 -22.27 17.97 18.85
CA VAL A 167 -21.53 16.74 18.49
C VAL A 167 -21.73 15.67 19.57
N ALA A 168 -22.55 14.67 19.27
CA ALA A 168 -22.62 13.43 20.05
C ALA A 168 -21.28 12.69 19.99
N ALA A 169 -20.90 12.00 21.07
CA ALA A 169 -19.68 11.18 21.10
C ALA A 169 -19.63 10.21 19.90
N PRO A 170 -18.46 10.03 19.25
CA PRO A 170 -18.35 9.23 18.04
C PRO A 170 -18.75 7.78 18.33
N VAL A 171 -19.84 7.34 17.68
CA VAL A 171 -20.28 5.95 17.69
C VAL A 171 -19.18 5.11 17.02
N PRO A 172 -18.69 4.01 17.64
CA PRO A 172 -17.66 3.19 17.02
C PRO A 172 -18.17 2.59 15.70
N GLU A 173 -17.42 2.81 14.62
CA GLU A 173 -17.71 2.32 13.29
C GLU A 173 -16.85 1.08 12.99
N ARG A 174 -17.46 0.07 12.35
CA ARG A 174 -16.75 -1.17 11.97
C ARG A 174 -16.23 -1.04 10.54
N ASN A 175 -14.92 -0.92 10.39
CA ASN A 175 -14.22 -0.96 9.11
C ASN A 175 -13.54 -2.33 8.93
N GLY A 176 -14.27 -3.28 8.34
CA GLY A 176 -13.81 -4.65 8.17
C GLY A 176 -13.57 -5.36 9.52
N ASP A 177 -12.33 -5.77 9.76
CA ASP A 177 -11.90 -6.42 11.00
C ASP A 177 -11.63 -5.44 12.14
N PHE A 178 -11.67 -4.13 11.89
CA PHE A 178 -11.36 -3.10 12.89
C PHE A 178 -12.62 -2.35 13.34
N GLU A 179 -12.74 -2.12 14.64
CA GLU A 179 -13.67 -1.17 15.24
C GLU A 179 -12.88 0.07 15.65
N ILE A 180 -13.27 1.21 15.08
CA ILE A 180 -12.57 2.48 15.24
C ILE A 180 -13.59 3.54 15.68
N SER A 181 -13.21 4.37 16.64
CA SER A 181 -13.96 5.55 17.04
C SER A 181 -13.07 6.77 16.90
N GLY A 182 -13.36 7.62 15.91
CA GLY A 182 -12.50 8.74 15.54
C GLY A 182 -11.11 8.28 15.13
N ASP A 183 -10.09 8.68 15.90
CA ASP A 183 -8.68 8.34 15.68
C ASP A 183 -8.19 7.15 16.53
N THR A 184 -9.10 6.50 17.25
CA THR A 184 -8.78 5.45 18.22
C THR A 184 -9.24 4.10 17.72
N LEU A 185 -8.31 3.16 17.63
CA LEU A 185 -8.62 1.75 17.36
C LEU A 185 -9.14 1.12 18.65
N ILE A 186 -10.42 0.75 18.62
CA ILE A 186 -11.16 0.22 19.78
C ILE A 186 -11.00 -1.29 19.88
N ARG A 187 -11.12 -2.00 18.75
CA ARG A 187 -11.01 -3.47 18.74
C ARG A 187 -10.61 -4.01 17.38
N TYR A 188 -9.91 -5.14 17.39
CA TYR A 188 -9.65 -5.98 16.23
C TYR A 188 -10.38 -7.32 16.37
N TYR A 189 -11.09 -7.72 15.33
CA TYR A 189 -11.87 -8.96 15.24
C TYR A 189 -11.31 -9.99 14.27
N GLY A 190 -10.23 -9.63 13.56
CA GLY A 190 -9.65 -10.51 12.55
C GLY A 190 -8.78 -11.62 13.15
N SER A 191 -8.29 -12.48 12.26
CA SER A 191 -7.47 -13.65 12.62
C SER A 191 -6.14 -13.68 11.85
N ALA A 192 -5.69 -12.53 11.35
CA ALA A 192 -4.43 -12.45 10.61
C ALA A 192 -3.25 -12.94 11.46
N ARG A 193 -2.21 -13.43 10.78
CA ARG A 193 -0.90 -13.74 11.39
C ARG A 193 0.03 -12.52 11.34
N VAL A 194 0.00 -11.80 10.23
CA VAL A 194 0.71 -10.53 10.04
C VAL A 194 -0.31 -9.44 9.82
N LEU A 195 -0.23 -8.38 10.62
CA LEU A 195 -1.22 -7.32 10.64
C LEU A 195 -0.54 -5.96 10.60
N THR A 196 -0.93 -5.14 9.64
CA THR A 196 -0.61 -3.71 9.64
C THR A 196 -1.83 -2.95 10.13
N ILE A 197 -1.66 -2.09 11.13
CA ILE A 197 -2.75 -1.22 11.60
C ILE A 197 -3.02 -0.16 10.52
N PRO A 198 -4.29 0.12 10.17
CA PRO A 198 -4.63 1.14 9.19
C PRO A 198 -4.04 2.50 9.53
N GLY A 199 -3.68 3.27 8.49
CA GLY A 199 -3.23 4.65 8.66
C GLY A 199 -4.32 5.56 9.26
N GLY A 200 -3.91 6.66 9.89
CA GLY A 200 -4.82 7.62 10.52
C GLY A 200 -5.22 7.29 11.96
N ILE A 201 -4.84 6.13 12.48
CA ILE A 201 -4.96 5.81 13.91
C ILE A 201 -3.91 6.58 14.71
N ILE A 202 -4.36 7.27 15.76
CA ILE A 202 -3.53 8.00 16.71
C ILE A 202 -3.40 7.22 18.01
N ASN A 203 -4.43 6.49 18.42
CA ASN A 203 -4.46 5.77 19.70
C ASN A 203 -4.84 4.30 19.49
N ILE A 204 -4.06 3.38 20.05
CA ILE A 204 -4.47 1.97 20.19
C ILE A 204 -5.11 1.83 21.57
N GLY A 205 -6.44 1.68 21.57
CA GLY A 205 -7.24 1.72 22.78
C GLY A 205 -7.05 0.52 23.71
N PRO A 206 -7.64 0.59 24.92
CA PRO A 206 -7.58 -0.50 25.90
C PRO A 206 -8.09 -1.81 25.31
N GLN A 207 -7.32 -2.89 25.50
CA GLN A 207 -7.68 -4.24 25.05
C GLN A 207 -7.97 -4.39 23.54
N ALA A 208 -7.51 -3.45 22.71
CA ALA A 208 -7.80 -3.42 21.27
C ALA A 208 -7.47 -4.73 20.53
N PHE A 209 -6.40 -5.41 20.93
CA PHE A 209 -5.95 -6.70 20.40
C PHE A 209 -5.93 -7.78 21.49
N ALA A 210 -6.72 -7.64 22.55
CA ALA A 210 -6.78 -8.65 23.61
C ALA A 210 -7.12 -10.04 23.05
N ASP A 211 -6.41 -11.06 23.51
CA ASP A 211 -6.60 -12.47 23.14
C ASP A 211 -6.46 -12.78 21.63
N CYS A 212 -5.80 -11.92 20.86
CA CYS A 212 -5.49 -12.18 19.44
C CYS A 212 -4.37 -13.23 19.30
N ARG A 213 -4.71 -14.50 19.53
CA ARG A 213 -3.76 -15.62 19.57
C ARG A 213 -3.23 -16.06 18.21
N SER A 214 -3.79 -15.59 17.10
CA SER A 214 -3.28 -15.86 15.75
C SER A 214 -2.16 -14.89 15.34
N LEU A 215 -2.12 -13.70 15.95
CA LEU A 215 -1.16 -12.65 15.58
C LEU A 215 0.26 -13.07 15.93
N GLU A 216 1.14 -12.97 14.94
CA GLU A 216 2.57 -13.22 15.04
C GLU A 216 3.38 -11.94 14.82
N THR A 217 2.94 -11.08 13.90
CA THR A 217 3.61 -9.81 13.60
C THR A 217 2.59 -8.68 13.53
N VAL A 218 2.86 -7.58 14.22
CA VAL A 218 2.07 -6.34 14.16
C VAL A 218 2.95 -5.17 13.75
N ILE A 219 2.51 -4.45 12.73
CA ILE A 219 3.15 -3.23 12.23
C ILE A 219 2.26 -2.04 12.62
N ILE A 220 2.77 -1.21 13.54
CA ILE A 220 2.10 0.02 13.94
C ILE A 220 2.57 1.14 12.98
N PRO A 221 1.66 1.82 12.25
CA PRO A 221 2.04 2.86 11.29
C PRO A 221 2.53 4.12 12.00
N ASP A 222 3.35 4.90 11.30
CA ASP A 222 3.75 6.23 11.74
C ASP A 222 2.50 7.12 11.93
N GLY A 223 2.43 7.80 13.08
CA GLY A 223 1.26 8.62 13.46
C GLY A 223 0.68 8.20 14.80
N VAL A 224 0.73 6.90 15.14
CA VAL A 224 0.29 6.40 16.44
C VAL A 224 1.12 7.04 17.55
N LYS A 225 0.43 7.57 18.57
CA LYS A 225 0.97 8.26 19.73
C LYS A 225 0.88 7.44 21.00
N SER A 226 -0.20 6.67 21.17
CA SER A 226 -0.47 5.93 22.40
C SER A 226 -0.80 4.45 22.16
N ILE A 227 -0.33 3.61 23.08
CA ILE A 227 -0.69 2.19 23.20
C ILE A 227 -1.21 1.98 24.62
N ASP A 228 -2.51 1.79 24.77
CA ASP A 228 -3.18 1.84 26.07
C ASP A 228 -3.13 0.52 26.85
N VAL A 229 -3.73 0.56 28.04
CA VAL A 229 -3.70 -0.52 29.03
C VAL A 229 -4.14 -1.84 28.41
N THR A 230 -3.29 -2.86 28.55
CA THR A 230 -3.56 -4.23 28.08
C THR A 230 -3.91 -4.34 26.59
N ALA A 231 -3.49 -3.38 25.75
CA ALA A 231 -3.82 -3.35 24.32
C ALA A 231 -3.55 -4.68 23.58
N PHE A 232 -2.49 -5.41 23.93
CA PHE A 232 -2.12 -6.71 23.34
C PHE A 232 -2.14 -7.86 24.36
N VAL A 233 -2.92 -7.76 25.44
CA VAL A 233 -2.93 -8.80 26.48
C VAL A 233 -3.25 -10.18 25.90
N ASN A 234 -2.53 -11.22 26.35
CA ASN A 234 -2.71 -12.61 25.92
C ASN A 234 -2.53 -12.87 24.41
N CYS A 235 -1.81 -12.00 23.67
CA CYS A 235 -1.34 -12.30 22.32
C CYS A 235 -0.16 -13.29 22.37
N VAL A 236 -0.42 -14.54 22.78
CA VAL A 236 0.61 -15.53 23.14
C VAL A 236 1.52 -15.96 21.99
N ASN A 237 1.07 -15.77 20.74
CA ASN A 237 1.84 -16.07 19.54
C ASN A 237 2.48 -14.84 18.91
N LEU A 238 2.31 -13.64 19.50
CA LEU A 238 2.91 -12.43 18.96
C LEU A 238 4.42 -12.49 19.16
N ILE A 239 5.14 -12.60 18.04
CA ILE A 239 6.60 -12.71 17.97
C ILE A 239 7.20 -11.32 17.80
N LEU A 240 6.57 -10.46 17.01
CA LEU A 240 7.18 -9.20 16.60
C LEU A 240 6.17 -8.06 16.60
N ILE A 241 6.54 -6.95 17.24
CA ILE A 241 5.83 -5.69 17.07
C ILE A 241 6.80 -4.58 16.70
N PHE A 242 6.45 -3.81 15.68
CA PHE A 242 7.19 -2.62 15.27
C PHE A 242 6.55 -1.39 15.90
N ILE A 243 7.31 -0.67 16.73
CA ILE A 243 6.88 0.57 17.38
C ILE A 243 7.54 1.77 16.68
N PRO A 244 6.76 2.64 16.02
CA PRO A 244 7.26 3.80 15.31
C PRO A 244 7.77 4.88 16.27
N LYS A 245 8.60 5.79 15.74
CA LYS A 245 9.22 6.88 16.52
C LYS A 245 8.19 7.79 17.20
N THR A 246 6.98 7.85 16.62
CA THR A 246 5.90 8.76 17.02
C THR A 246 5.22 8.37 18.34
N VAL A 247 5.38 7.12 18.79
CA VAL A 247 4.74 6.64 20.04
C VAL A 247 5.37 7.35 21.23
N THR A 248 4.58 8.12 21.96
CA THR A 248 5.00 8.89 23.13
C THR A 248 4.47 8.31 24.44
N TYR A 249 3.52 7.38 24.37
CA TYR A 249 2.93 6.69 25.53
C TYR A 249 2.72 5.19 25.25
N ILE A 250 3.19 4.34 26.18
CA ILE A 250 2.86 2.92 26.22
C ILE A 250 2.49 2.60 27.67
N SER A 251 1.27 2.09 27.87
CA SER A 251 0.78 1.76 29.19
C SER A 251 1.55 0.59 29.82
N TYR A 252 1.68 0.61 31.14
CA TYR A 252 2.26 -0.51 31.88
C TYR A 252 1.36 -1.75 31.71
N GLY A 253 1.93 -2.84 31.20
CA GLY A 253 1.18 -4.07 30.92
C GLY A 253 0.46 -4.11 29.57
N ALA A 254 0.72 -3.17 28.65
CA ALA A 254 0.21 -3.23 27.27
C ALA A 254 0.49 -4.57 26.58
N PHE A 255 1.60 -5.24 26.92
CA PHE A 255 2.05 -6.52 26.36
C PHE A 255 2.01 -7.68 27.37
N THR A 256 1.09 -7.64 28.34
CA THR A 256 0.95 -8.70 29.35
C THR A 256 0.69 -10.06 28.69
N ASN A 257 1.38 -11.11 29.14
CA ASN A 257 1.31 -12.48 28.60
C ASN A 257 1.70 -12.61 27.11
N CYS A 258 2.42 -11.65 26.53
CA CYS A 258 3.03 -11.75 25.21
C CYS A 258 4.40 -12.42 25.28
N ASN A 259 4.44 -13.70 25.66
CA ASN A 259 5.68 -14.36 26.10
C ASN A 259 6.73 -14.58 25.01
N LYS A 260 6.35 -14.52 23.72
CA LYS A 260 7.25 -14.68 22.56
C LYS A 260 7.71 -13.35 21.96
N LEU A 261 7.25 -12.23 22.51
CA LEU A 261 7.35 -10.93 21.87
C LEU A 261 8.76 -10.37 21.89
N THR A 262 9.22 -9.95 20.71
CA THR A 262 10.33 -9.01 20.53
C THR A 262 9.76 -7.68 20.06
N VAL A 263 10.10 -6.61 20.76
CA VAL A 263 9.74 -5.26 20.34
C VAL A 263 10.84 -4.69 19.46
N LYS A 264 10.50 -4.27 18.24
CA LYS A 264 11.41 -3.49 17.39
C LYS A 264 11.06 -2.01 17.47
N CYS A 265 12.02 -1.18 17.87
CA CYS A 265 11.84 0.27 17.91
C CYS A 265 13.13 1.00 17.52
N TRP A 266 13.03 2.31 17.32
CA TRP A 266 14.18 3.15 16.99
C TRP A 266 14.91 3.62 18.25
N ARG A 267 16.24 3.47 18.29
CA ARG A 267 17.05 3.97 19.40
C ARG A 267 16.89 5.47 19.60
N ASP A 268 17.09 5.92 20.84
CA ASP A 268 17.10 7.33 21.23
C ASP A 268 15.86 8.15 20.82
N THR A 269 14.71 7.48 20.73
CA THR A 269 13.40 8.12 20.48
C THR A 269 12.49 8.11 21.71
N PRO A 270 11.44 8.94 21.75
CA PRO A 270 10.40 8.87 22.78
C PRO A 270 9.81 7.45 22.91
N SER A 271 9.60 6.78 21.78
CA SER A 271 9.08 5.41 21.75
C SER A 271 10.00 4.43 22.49
N HIS A 272 11.31 4.47 22.24
CA HIS A 272 12.30 3.64 22.95
C HIS A 272 12.32 3.91 24.46
N ALA A 273 12.15 5.16 24.90
CA ALA A 273 12.02 5.46 26.33
C ALA A 273 10.75 4.83 26.94
N GLN A 274 9.63 4.80 26.22
CA GLN A 274 8.40 4.14 26.65
C GLN A 274 8.52 2.62 26.63
N VAL A 275 9.14 2.03 25.60
CA VAL A 275 9.39 0.58 25.53
C VAL A 275 10.15 0.11 26.77
N LYS A 276 11.21 0.81 27.17
CA LYS A 276 11.97 0.48 28.38
C LYS A 276 11.14 0.52 29.67
N LYS A 277 10.10 1.36 29.73
CA LYS A 277 9.21 1.47 30.89
C LYS A 277 8.13 0.40 30.89
N ALA A 278 7.51 0.15 29.74
CA ALA A 278 6.33 -0.70 29.60
C ALA A 278 6.64 -2.17 29.30
N TRP A 279 7.83 -2.48 28.78
CA TRP A 279 8.26 -3.82 28.39
C TRP A 279 9.54 -4.22 29.12
N ARG A 280 9.66 -5.52 29.46
CA ARG A 280 10.83 -6.10 30.13
C ARG A 280 11.48 -7.24 29.34
N GLY A 281 10.91 -7.63 28.20
CA GLY A 281 11.43 -8.69 27.35
C GLY A 281 12.38 -8.18 26.26
N PRO A 282 12.64 -8.99 25.22
CA PRO A 282 13.56 -8.66 24.14
C PRO A 282 13.18 -7.37 23.40
N VAL A 283 14.20 -6.54 23.12
CA VAL A 283 14.10 -5.34 22.29
C VAL A 283 15.18 -5.39 21.23
N ALA A 284 14.79 -5.19 19.97
CA ALA A 284 15.69 -5.06 18.82
C ALA A 284 15.58 -3.66 18.22
N PHE A 285 16.65 -3.18 17.60
CA PHE A 285 16.73 -1.82 17.09
C PHE A 285 16.66 -1.79 15.56
N LEU A 286 15.94 -0.82 15.01
CA LEU A 286 15.77 -0.67 13.55
C LEU A 286 16.97 0.03 12.88
N ASP A 287 17.84 0.65 13.69
CA ASP A 287 19.05 1.37 13.29
C ASP A 287 20.29 0.48 13.05
N ASP A 288 20.16 -0.84 13.08
CA ASP A 288 21.26 -1.80 12.92
C ASP A 288 21.68 -2.00 11.43
N ALA A 289 21.86 -0.91 10.68
CA ALA A 289 22.70 -0.93 9.48
C ALA A 289 24.17 -0.75 9.92
N PRO A 290 25.14 -1.50 9.37
CA PRO A 290 26.53 -1.36 9.78
C PRO A 290 26.99 0.06 9.47
N ARG A 291 27.44 0.79 10.50
CA ARG A 291 28.22 2.01 10.28
C ARG A 291 29.45 1.58 9.49
N GLY A 292 29.45 1.87 8.18
CA GLY A 292 30.65 1.73 7.37
C GLY A 292 31.80 2.50 8.03
N PRO A 293 33.05 2.05 7.86
CA PRO A 293 34.18 2.66 8.55
C PRO A 293 34.23 4.14 8.20
N GLY A 294 34.15 4.98 9.23
CA GLY A 294 34.16 6.43 9.10
C GLY A 294 35.40 6.90 8.35
N ARG A 295 35.21 7.87 7.46
CA ARG A 295 36.27 8.78 7.03
C ARG A 295 36.23 10.02 7.87
#